data_AF-A0A9N9SDV3-F1
#
_entry.id   AF-A0A9N9SDV3-F1
#
_cell.length_a   1.000
_cell.length_b   1.000
_cell.length_c   1.000
_cell.angle_alpha   90.00
_cell.angle_beta   90.00
_cell.angle_gamma   90.00
#
_symmetry.space_group_name_H-M   'P 1'
#
loop_
_entity.id
_entity.type
_entity.pdbx_description
1 polymer ?
#
loop_
_entity_poly.entity_id
_entity_poly.type
_entity_poly.pdbx_seq_one_letter_code
_entity_poly.pdbx_strand_id
1 'polypeptide(L)'
;MEGKETAESLAEEAAASSLTRTCHLYVVDQQPIGQLLFELWCEQKGPAYHRCLKFLDAARRYEVGFALPACSALTNGHKDLFAPCVDAVKRTLAGAPFKQFTGSMYFHRYLQWKWLEAQPVTYKTFRIESRKKE
;
A
#
# COMPACT_ATOMS: atom_id res chain seq x y z
N MET A 1 -6.83 -5.20 42.68
CA MET A 1 -7.35 -4.77 41.37
C MET A 1 -6.16 -4.64 40.41
N GLU A 2 -5.51 -5.76 40.13
CA GLU A 2 -4.34 -5.82 39.25
C GLU A 2 -4.47 -7.13 38.50
N GLY A 3 -4.48 -7.12 37.17
CA GLY A 3 -4.54 -8.38 36.42
C GLY A 3 -5.34 -8.40 35.12
N LYS A 4 -5.50 -7.27 34.41
CA LYS A 4 -6.04 -7.29 33.03
C LYS A 4 -5.14 -6.64 31.98
N GLU A 5 -4.11 -5.91 32.38
CA GLU A 5 -3.31 -5.09 31.43
C GLU A 5 -2.20 -5.88 30.70
N THR A 6 -1.90 -7.11 31.12
CA THR A 6 -0.73 -7.86 30.63
C THR A 6 -0.99 -8.76 29.42
N ALA A 7 -2.24 -9.02 29.02
CA ALA A 7 -2.53 -9.87 27.86
C ALA A 7 -2.61 -9.09 26.54
N GLU A 8 -3.15 -7.86 26.57
CA GLU A 8 -3.18 -6.97 25.40
C GLU A 8 -1.79 -6.44 25.05
N SER A 9 -0.97 -6.11 26.06
CA SER A 9 0.40 -5.64 25.84
C SER A 9 1.31 -6.68 25.18
N LEU A 10 1.13 -7.98 25.49
CA LEU A 10 1.93 -9.07 24.94
C LEU A 10 1.53 -9.43 23.49
N ALA A 11 0.27 -9.23 23.11
CA ALA A 11 -0.17 -9.38 21.72
C ALA A 11 0.36 -8.25 20.83
N GLU A 12 0.47 -7.04 21.39
CA GLU A 12 1.04 -5.87 20.72
C GLU A 12 2.57 -5.98 20.58
N GLU A 13 3.25 -6.54 21.58
CA GLU A 13 4.71 -6.79 21.57
C GLU A 13 5.11 -7.94 20.61
N ALA A 14 4.31 -9.01 20.50
CA ALA A 14 4.54 -10.09 19.54
C ALA A 14 4.29 -9.67 18.08
N ALA A 15 3.41 -8.69 17.84
CA ALA A 15 3.24 -8.07 16.52
C ALA A 15 4.43 -7.15 16.16
N ALA A 16 5.03 -6.48 17.14
CA ALA A 16 6.18 -5.60 16.97
C ALA A 16 7.52 -6.33 16.71
N SER A 17 7.67 -7.58 17.18
CA SER A 17 8.84 -8.44 16.88
C SER A 17 8.95 -8.84 15.39
N SER A 18 7.93 -8.59 14.56
CA SER A 18 7.98 -8.75 13.11
C SER A 18 8.58 -7.51 12.41
N LEU A 19 9.82 -7.14 12.70
CA LEU A 19 10.46 -5.92 12.16
C LEU A 19 10.55 -5.86 10.61
N THR A 20 10.15 -6.94 9.92
CA THR A 20 9.97 -7.04 8.46
C THR A 20 8.52 -6.79 7.96
N ARG A 21 7.50 -6.68 8.83
CA ARG A 21 6.07 -6.52 8.44
C ARG A 21 5.60 -5.08 8.25
N THR A 22 6.42 -4.09 8.59
CA THR A 22 6.10 -2.67 8.45
C THR A 22 7.12 -1.93 7.61
N CYS A 23 7.64 -2.54 6.54
CA CYS A 23 8.45 -1.81 5.58
C CYS A 23 7.56 -1.19 4.49
N HIS A 24 7.99 -0.04 3.94
CA HIS A 24 7.29 0.63 2.84
C HIS A 24 7.00 -0.35 1.68
N LEU A 25 7.96 -1.21 1.34
CA LEU A 25 7.81 -2.21 0.29
C LEU A 25 6.62 -3.15 0.52
N TYR A 26 6.44 -3.64 1.74
CA TYR A 26 5.35 -4.58 2.03
C TYR A 26 3.99 -3.88 2.18
N VAL A 27 3.96 -2.73 2.84
CA VAL A 27 2.70 -2.04 3.16
C VAL A 27 2.19 -1.24 1.95
N VAL A 28 3.06 -0.51 1.26
CA VAL A 28 2.68 0.43 0.20
C VAL A 28 2.83 -0.21 -1.17
N ASP A 29 3.93 -0.92 -1.45
CA ASP A 29 4.15 -1.43 -2.81
C ASP A 29 3.42 -2.76 -3.09
N GLN A 30 3.22 -3.62 -2.09
CA GLN A 30 2.63 -4.96 -2.29
C GLN A 30 1.14 -5.05 -1.94
N GLN A 31 0.61 -4.13 -1.13
CA GLN A 31 -0.76 -4.21 -0.64
C GLN A 31 -1.63 -3.06 -1.16
N PRO A 32 -2.69 -3.35 -1.94
CA PRO A 32 -3.55 -2.32 -2.51
C PRO A 32 -4.16 -1.37 -1.48
N ILE A 33 -4.61 -1.91 -0.33
CA ILE A 33 -5.20 -1.10 0.74
C ILE A 33 -4.16 -0.20 1.43
N GLY A 34 -2.94 -0.68 1.59
CA GLY A 34 -1.86 0.11 2.18
C GLY A 34 -1.37 1.20 1.23
N GLN A 35 -1.29 0.90 -0.08
CA GLN A 35 -1.03 1.89 -1.11
C GLN A 35 -2.05 3.04 -1.07
N LEU A 36 -3.35 2.72 -1.09
CA LEU A 36 -4.43 3.69 -1.07
C LEU A 36 -4.37 4.61 0.16
N LEU A 37 -4.19 4.03 1.35
CA LEU A 37 -4.14 4.79 2.60
C LEU A 37 -2.91 5.69 2.68
N PHE A 38 -1.77 5.24 2.12
CA PHE A 38 -0.56 6.04 2.05
C PHE A 38 -0.70 7.22 1.07
N GLU A 39 -1.39 7.00 -0.07
CA GLU A 39 -1.71 8.07 -1.03
C GLU A 39 -2.59 9.14 -0.39
N LEU A 40 -3.68 8.74 0.27
CA LEU A 40 -4.57 9.67 0.99
C LEU A 40 -3.83 10.46 2.08
N TRP A 41 -2.94 9.81 2.83
CA TRP A 41 -2.13 10.48 3.83
C TRP A 41 -1.18 11.51 3.20
N CYS A 42 -0.54 11.16 2.08
CA CYS A 42 0.35 12.05 1.34
C CYS A 42 -0.39 13.28 0.79
N GLU A 43 -1.61 13.10 0.28
CA GLU A 43 -2.47 14.20 -0.20
C GLU A 43 -2.78 15.21 0.92
N GLN A 44 -3.05 14.73 2.14
CA GLN A 44 -3.33 15.60 3.28
C GLN A 44 -2.08 16.34 3.80
N LYS A 45 -0.90 15.69 3.79
CA LYS A 45 0.32 16.23 4.41
C LYS A 45 0.99 17.33 3.60
N GLY A 46 0.78 17.40 2.30
CA GLY A 46 1.14 18.58 1.52
C GLY A 46 1.46 18.33 0.04
N PRO A 47 1.57 19.42 -0.75
CA PRO A 47 1.71 19.34 -2.21
C PRO A 47 3.05 18.78 -2.68
N ALA A 48 4.05 18.65 -1.80
CA ALA A 48 5.32 18.02 -2.13
C ALA A 48 5.17 16.50 -2.36
N TYR A 49 4.49 15.80 -1.44
CA TYR A 49 4.24 14.37 -1.59
C TYR A 49 3.27 14.08 -2.73
N HIS A 50 2.28 14.95 -2.93
CA HIS A 50 1.36 14.86 -4.08
C HIS A 50 2.08 14.86 -5.43
N ARG A 51 3.14 15.67 -5.57
CA ARG A 51 3.95 15.69 -6.81
C ARG A 51 4.70 14.38 -7.02
N CYS A 52 5.24 13.78 -5.96
CA CYS A 52 5.88 12.47 -6.04
C CYS A 52 4.90 11.38 -6.47
N LEU A 53 3.69 11.36 -5.89
CA LEU A 53 2.66 10.38 -6.25
C LEU A 53 2.20 10.53 -7.70
N LYS A 54 1.96 11.77 -8.16
CA LYS A 54 1.63 12.04 -9.57
C LYS A 54 2.70 11.56 -10.54
N PHE A 55 3.98 11.75 -10.19
CA PHE A 55 5.09 11.22 -10.98
C PHE A 55 5.07 9.69 -11.01
N LEU A 56 4.91 9.02 -9.85
CA LEU A 56 4.89 7.56 -9.77
C LEU A 56 3.73 6.96 -10.56
N ASP A 57 2.54 7.56 -10.51
CA ASP A 57 1.38 7.13 -11.30
C ASP A 57 1.61 7.33 -12.80
N ALA A 58 2.18 8.47 -13.21
CA ALA A 58 2.54 8.72 -14.61
C ALA A 58 3.59 7.72 -15.13
N ALA A 59 4.61 7.40 -14.32
CA ALA A 59 5.63 6.41 -14.66
C ALA A 59 5.04 4.99 -14.76
N ARG A 60 4.14 4.61 -13.85
CA ARG A 60 3.44 3.31 -13.91
C ARG A 60 2.58 3.20 -15.17
N ARG A 61 1.89 4.27 -15.57
CA ARG A 61 1.10 4.31 -16.82
C ARG A 61 1.97 4.19 -18.06
N TYR A 62 3.18 4.75 -18.02
CA TYR A 62 4.18 4.61 -19.08
C TYR A 62 4.66 3.15 -19.23
N GLU A 63 4.98 2.48 -18.12
CA GLU A 63 5.46 1.09 -18.11
C GLU A 63 4.41 0.07 -18.61
N VAL A 64 3.15 0.25 -18.20
CA VAL A 64 2.03 -0.65 -18.54
C VAL A 64 1.48 -0.38 -19.95
N GLY A 65 1.87 0.72 -20.59
CA GLY A 65 1.72 0.88 -22.03
C GLY A 65 0.28 1.05 -22.52
N PHE A 66 -0.52 1.91 -21.87
CA PHE A 66 -1.66 2.45 -22.59
C PHE A 66 -1.19 3.63 -23.43
N ALA A 67 -1.14 3.40 -24.74
CA ALA A 67 -0.98 4.42 -25.77
C ALA A 67 -1.95 5.59 -25.52
N LEU A 68 -1.46 6.68 -24.92
CA LEU A 68 -2.11 7.97 -25.04
C LEU A 68 -2.04 8.35 -26.52
N PRO A 69 -3.17 8.62 -27.20
CA PRO A 69 -3.18 9.02 -28.62
C PRO A 69 -2.44 10.35 -28.88
N ALA A 70 -1.94 11.02 -27.82
CA ALA A 70 -1.16 12.24 -27.90
C ALA A 70 0.36 12.04 -28.07
N CYS A 71 0.89 10.82 -27.92
CA CYS A 71 2.34 10.57 -28.02
C CYS A 71 2.66 9.40 -28.94
N SER A 72 2.45 9.58 -30.24
CA SER A 72 3.07 8.76 -31.29
C SER A 72 4.51 9.17 -31.62
N ALA A 73 5.09 10.15 -30.89
CA ALA A 73 6.37 10.76 -31.24
C ALA A 73 7.60 10.19 -30.51
N LEU A 74 7.44 9.39 -29.46
CA LEU A 74 8.57 8.73 -28.77
C LEU A 74 8.73 7.30 -29.30
N THR A 75 9.35 7.20 -30.47
CA THR A 75 9.87 5.94 -30.99
C THR A 75 11.03 5.49 -30.11
N ASN A 76 11.07 4.21 -29.72
CA ASN A 76 12.18 3.53 -29.02
C ASN A 76 12.44 3.89 -27.54
N GLY A 77 11.41 4.11 -26.73
CA GLY A 77 11.56 4.12 -25.27
C GLY A 77 11.61 2.71 -24.68
N HIS A 78 12.72 2.35 -24.00
CA HIS A 78 12.76 1.15 -23.17
C HIS A 78 11.75 1.31 -22.02
N LYS A 79 10.94 0.28 -21.72
CA LYS A 79 9.86 0.36 -20.70
C LYS A 79 10.37 0.82 -19.33
N ASP A 80 11.64 0.54 -19.04
CA ASP A 80 12.27 0.83 -17.76
C ASP A 80 13.03 2.18 -17.72
N LEU A 81 12.79 3.08 -18.68
CA LEU A 81 13.49 4.38 -18.76
C LEU A 81 13.39 5.16 -17.45
N PHE A 82 12.26 5.08 -16.76
CA PHE A 82 12.01 5.77 -15.50
C PHE A 82 12.30 4.91 -14.27
N ALA A 83 12.68 3.64 -14.40
CA ALA A 83 12.90 2.75 -13.26
C ALA A 83 13.89 3.33 -12.22
N PRO A 84 15.04 3.91 -12.60
CA PRO A 84 15.95 4.53 -11.63
C PRO A 84 15.32 5.73 -10.89
N CYS A 85 14.51 6.51 -11.61
CA CYS A 85 13.81 7.67 -11.05
C CYS A 85 12.67 7.25 -10.12
N VAL A 86 11.90 6.23 -10.51
CA VAL A 86 10.85 5.61 -9.68
C VAL A 86 11.46 5.08 -8.39
N ASP A 87 12.54 4.33 -8.48
CA ASP A 87 13.24 3.80 -7.31
C ASP A 87 13.77 4.92 -6.39
N ALA A 88 14.33 5.99 -6.95
CA ALA A 88 14.79 7.13 -6.16
C ALA A 88 13.62 7.77 -5.39
N VAL A 89 12.49 8.02 -6.05
CA VAL A 89 11.28 8.59 -5.43
C VAL A 89 10.70 7.64 -4.38
N LYS A 90 10.65 6.33 -4.64
CA LYS A 90 10.20 5.35 -3.65
C LYS A 90 11.11 5.32 -2.42
N ARG A 91 12.43 5.40 -2.58
CA ARG A 91 13.39 5.47 -1.46
C ARG A 91 13.19 6.73 -0.61
N THR A 92 12.88 7.88 -1.21
CA THR A 92 12.62 9.10 -0.43
C THR A 92 11.31 9.01 0.36
N LEU A 93 10.27 8.42 -0.23
CA LEU A 93 8.98 8.19 0.43
C LEU A 93 9.07 7.12 1.53
N ALA A 94 9.90 6.09 1.34
CA ALA A 94 10.14 5.02 2.31
C ALA A 94 10.87 5.48 3.58
N GLY A 95 11.46 6.68 3.59
CA GLY A 95 12.16 7.24 4.74
C GLY A 95 11.23 7.96 5.72
N ALA A 96 11.47 9.26 5.89
CA ALA A 96 10.71 10.09 6.82
C ALA A 96 9.19 10.11 6.58
N PRO A 97 8.67 10.14 5.32
CA PRO A 97 7.24 10.16 5.08
C PRO A 97 6.56 8.87 5.58
N PHE A 98 7.14 7.71 5.27
CA PHE A 98 6.61 6.43 5.73
C PHE A 98 6.59 6.32 7.27
N LYS A 99 7.65 6.79 7.96
CA LYS A 99 7.66 6.83 9.43
C LYS A 99 6.57 7.72 10.03
N GLN A 100 6.22 8.83 9.37
CA GLN A 100 5.11 9.68 9.82
C GLN A 100 3.75 9.06 9.48
N PHE A 101 3.65 8.32 8.39
CA PHE A 101 2.46 7.55 8.05
C PHE A 101 2.16 6.48 9.10
N THR A 102 3.18 5.73 9.58
CA THR A 102 2.97 4.69 10.60
C THR A 102 2.43 5.24 11.93
N GLY A 103 2.71 6.50 12.25
CA GLY A 103 2.14 7.18 13.43
C GLY A 103 0.80 7.89 13.19
N SER A 104 0.17 7.71 12.02
CA SER A 104 -1.06 8.40 11.65
C SER A 104 -2.31 7.51 11.74
N MET A 105 -3.49 8.14 11.78
CA MET A 105 -4.77 7.43 11.75
C MET A 105 -4.95 6.53 10.52
N TYR A 106 -4.27 6.82 9.41
CA TYR A 106 -4.33 6.02 8.19
C TYR A 106 -3.67 4.66 8.37
N PHE A 107 -2.55 4.61 9.10
CA PHE A 107 -1.90 3.34 9.41
C PHE A 107 -2.72 2.52 10.41
N HIS A 108 -3.36 3.15 11.39
CA HIS A 108 -4.28 2.45 12.29
C HIS A 108 -5.47 1.87 11.52
N ARG A 109 -6.01 2.60 10.54
CA ARG A 109 -7.04 2.07 9.62
C ARG A 109 -6.52 0.88 8.81
N TYR A 110 -5.29 0.93 8.32
CA TYR A 110 -4.67 -0.23 7.66
C TYR A 110 -4.61 -1.45 8.58
N LEU A 111 -4.21 -1.29 9.85
CA LEU A 111 -4.20 -2.39 10.83
C LEU A 111 -5.60 -2.97 11.08
N GLN A 112 -6.63 -2.14 11.14
CA GLN A 112 -8.03 -2.61 11.24
C GLN A 112 -8.39 -3.52 10.06
N TRP A 113 -7.98 -3.16 8.84
CA TRP A 113 -8.17 -4.01 7.66
C TRP A 113 -7.37 -5.30 7.71
N LYS A 114 -6.12 -5.27 8.19
CA LYS A 114 -5.31 -6.49 8.39
C LYS A 114 -5.95 -7.43 9.40
N TRP A 115 -6.57 -6.90 10.44
CA TRP A 115 -7.30 -7.70 11.42
C TRP A 115 -8.56 -8.35 10.81
N LEU A 116 -9.27 -7.65 9.93
CA LEU A 116 -10.42 -8.21 9.18
C LEU A 116 -9.99 -9.29 8.18
N GLU A 117 -8.87 -9.09 7.48
CA GLU A 117 -8.30 -10.07 6.55
C GLU A 117 -7.80 -11.33 7.26
N ALA A 118 -7.36 -11.21 8.52
CA ALA A 118 -6.91 -12.34 9.34
C ALA A 118 -8.07 -13.18 9.91
N GLN A 119 -9.32 -12.78 9.72
CA GLN A 119 -10.46 -13.55 10.19
C GLN A 119 -10.54 -14.92 9.49
N PRO A 120 -10.95 -15.98 10.21
CA PRO A 120 -11.02 -17.31 9.62
C PRO A 120 -12.09 -17.36 8.52
N VAL A 121 -11.69 -17.89 7.37
CA VAL A 121 -12.64 -18.21 6.29
C VAL A 121 -13.44 -19.44 6.71
N THR A 122 -14.76 -19.31 6.70
CA THR A 122 -15.68 -20.40 7.11
C THR A 122 -16.49 -20.87 5.92
N TYR A 123 -17.17 -22.01 6.08
CA TYR A 123 -18.08 -22.54 5.06
C TYR A 123 -19.23 -21.57 4.69
N LYS A 124 -19.52 -20.58 5.54
CA LYS A 124 -20.54 -19.54 5.27
C LYS A 124 -19.99 -18.36 4.46
N THR A 125 -18.68 -18.27 4.26
CA THR A 125 -18.03 -17.15 3.56
C THR A 125 -18.31 -17.18 2.06
N PHE A 126 -18.47 -18.36 1.48
CA PHE A 126 -18.72 -18.51 0.04
C PHE A 126 -20.18 -18.88 -0.22
N ARG A 127 -20.77 -18.24 -1.24
CA ARG A 127 -22.06 -18.65 -1.82
C ARG A 127 -21.80 -19.29 -3.18
N ILE A 128 -21.98 -20.60 -3.29
CA ILE A 128 -21.85 -21.33 -4.55
C ILE A 128 -23.19 -21.26 -5.27
N GLU A 129 -23.20 -20.72 -6.48
CA GLU A 129 -24.40 -20.67 -7.34
C GLU A 129 -24.37 -21.84 -8.33
N SER A 130 -25.38 -22.70 -8.29
CA SER A 130 -25.52 -23.81 -9.23
C SER A 130 -26.20 -23.34 -10.50
N ARG A 131 -25.52 -23.44 -11.65
CA ARG A 131 -26.18 -23.25 -12.95
C ARG A 131 -27.17 -24.37 -13.18
N LYS A 132 -28.46 -24.04 -13.30
CA LYS A 132 -29.48 -24.98 -13.78
C LYS A 132 -29.03 -25.47 -15.17
N LYS A 133 -28.94 -26.80 -15.35
CA LYS A 133 -28.80 -27.38 -16.67
C LYS A 133 -30.09 -27.08 -17.43
N GLU A 134 -29.94 -26.34 -18.52
CA GLU A 134 -30.95 -26.17 -19.57
C GLU A 134 -31.07 -27.47 -20.38
#